data_AF-A0A0E0HXZ4-F1
#
_entry.id   AF-A0A0E0HXZ4-F1
#
_cell.length_a   1.000
_cell.length_b   1.000
_cell.length_c   1.000
_cell.angle_alpha   90.00
_cell.angle_beta   90.00
_cell.angle_gamma   90.00
#
_symmetry.space_group_name_H-M   'P 1'
#
loop_
_entity.id
_entity.type
_entity.pdbx_description
1 polymer ?
#
loop_
_entity_poly.entity_id
_entity_poly.type
_entity_poly.pdbx_seq_one_letter_code
_entity_poly.pdbx_strand_id
1 'polypeptide(L)'
;MAKNPKAAKNRRPTTRRPRAAAATVTATAAADIEDLASPSGCRAAVGPTTAAAAVRAELLRWYDANRRDLPWRRAADPAAGSGSGRGEEQRAYAVWVSEVMLQQTRVPVVVDYYSRWMARCPPWTASPPPRRRR
;
A
#
# COMPACT_ATOMS: atom_id res chain seq x y z
N MET A 1 4.39 -48.62 -46.98
CA MET A 1 2.97 -48.73 -46.56
C MET A 1 2.99 -48.81 -45.03
N ALA A 2 2.27 -48.06 -44.21
CA ALA A 2 1.23 -47.07 -44.37
C ALA A 2 1.39 -46.03 -43.24
N LYS A 3 0.98 -44.80 -43.53
CA LYS A 3 0.97 -43.62 -42.64
C LYS A 3 -0.16 -43.80 -41.63
N ASN A 4 -0.02 -43.35 -40.37
CA ASN A 4 -1.16 -43.11 -39.49
C ASN A 4 -0.92 -41.93 -38.54
N PRO A 5 -1.97 -41.19 -38.13
CA PRO A 5 -2.14 -39.82 -38.59
C PRO A 5 -2.06 -38.80 -37.44
N LYS A 6 -1.80 -37.54 -37.82
CA LYS A 6 -1.73 -36.38 -36.93
C LYS A 6 -3.04 -36.21 -36.13
N ALA A 7 -2.91 -36.13 -34.81
CA ALA A 7 -3.99 -35.72 -33.91
C ALA A 7 -4.58 -34.36 -34.33
N ALA A 8 -5.89 -34.35 -34.51
CA ALA A 8 -6.67 -33.20 -34.95
C ALA A 8 -6.63 -32.08 -33.90
N LYS A 9 -6.26 -30.87 -34.33
CA LYS A 9 -6.36 -29.64 -33.53
C LYS A 9 -7.83 -29.26 -33.37
N ASN A 10 -8.36 -29.34 -32.15
CA ASN A 10 -9.66 -28.77 -31.79
C ASN A 10 -9.63 -27.24 -31.96
N ARG A 11 -10.09 -26.75 -33.12
CA ARG A 11 -10.34 -25.33 -33.36
C ARG A 11 -11.67 -24.97 -32.70
N ARG A 12 -11.62 -24.20 -31.62
CA ARG A 12 -12.80 -23.53 -31.03
C ARG A 12 -13.51 -22.70 -32.12
N PRO A 13 -14.84 -22.79 -32.26
CA PRO A 13 -15.57 -21.90 -33.16
C PRO A 13 -15.58 -20.49 -32.56
N THR A 14 -14.99 -19.53 -33.26
CA THR A 14 -15.04 -18.11 -32.90
C THR A 14 -16.33 -17.50 -33.44
N THR A 15 -17.36 -17.44 -32.61
CA THR A 15 -18.59 -16.72 -32.95
C THR A 15 -18.29 -15.22 -32.94
N ARG A 16 -18.34 -14.58 -34.11
CA ARG A 16 -18.16 -13.13 -34.27
C ARG A 16 -19.35 -12.42 -33.63
N ARG A 17 -19.14 -11.83 -32.45
CA ARG A 17 -20.10 -10.96 -31.77
C ARG A 17 -20.41 -9.74 -32.67
N PRO A 18 -21.68 -9.38 -32.90
CA PRO A 18 -22.01 -8.19 -33.69
C PRO A 18 -21.49 -6.93 -33.01
N ARG A 19 -20.94 -6.00 -33.81
CA ARG A 19 -20.42 -4.71 -33.38
C ARG A 19 -21.60 -3.87 -32.89
N ALA A 20 -21.73 -3.72 -31.57
CA ALA A 20 -22.66 -2.77 -30.99
C ALA A 20 -22.36 -1.37 -31.55
N ALA A 21 -23.42 -0.65 -31.92
CA ALA A 21 -23.35 0.73 -32.41
C ALA A 21 -22.56 1.59 -31.42
N ALA A 22 -21.69 2.45 -31.94
CA ALA A 22 -20.89 3.37 -31.15
C ALA A 22 -21.82 4.27 -30.33
N ALA A 23 -21.91 4.00 -29.02
CA ALA A 23 -22.46 4.95 -28.08
C ALA A 23 -21.53 6.18 -28.11
N THR A 24 -22.11 7.34 -28.39
CA THR A 24 -21.45 8.63 -28.22
C THR A 24 -20.93 8.70 -26.79
N VAL A 25 -19.62 8.58 -26.63
CA VAL A 25 -18.96 8.92 -25.36
C VAL A 25 -19.05 10.43 -25.26
N THR A 26 -20.05 10.92 -24.54
CA THR A 26 -20.06 12.30 -24.07
C THR A 26 -18.81 12.48 -23.23
N ALA A 27 -17.83 13.20 -23.77
CA ALA A 27 -16.66 13.63 -23.05
C ALA A 27 -17.12 14.45 -21.84
N THR A 28 -17.14 13.82 -20.66
CA THR A 28 -17.12 14.58 -19.41
C THR A 28 -15.76 15.24 -19.41
N ALA A 29 -15.74 16.56 -19.58
CA ALA A 29 -14.55 17.37 -19.48
C ALA A 29 -13.80 16.93 -18.22
N ALA A 30 -12.60 16.37 -18.42
CA ALA A 30 -11.71 16.09 -17.32
C ALA A 30 -11.46 17.44 -16.65
N ALA A 31 -11.94 17.61 -15.42
CA ALA A 31 -11.49 18.69 -14.58
C ALA A 31 -9.97 18.52 -14.45
N ASP A 32 -9.23 19.48 -14.99
CA ASP A 32 -7.79 19.57 -14.81
C ASP A 32 -7.49 19.64 -13.31
N ILE A 33 -6.45 18.91 -12.91
CA ILE A 33 -6.13 18.61 -11.51
C ILE A 33 -5.79 19.89 -10.71
N GLU A 34 -5.44 20.98 -11.40
CA GLU A 34 -5.12 22.28 -10.79
C GLU A 34 -6.34 23.09 -10.26
N ASP A 35 -7.59 22.81 -10.66
CA ASP A 35 -8.74 23.68 -10.30
C ASP A 35 -9.33 23.42 -8.89
N LEU A 36 -8.76 22.47 -8.13
CA LEU A 36 -9.17 22.17 -6.76
C LEU A 36 -8.48 23.06 -5.70
N ALA A 37 -7.51 23.88 -6.10
CA ALA A 37 -6.77 24.77 -5.22
C ALA A 37 -7.30 26.22 -5.25
N SER A 38 -8.57 26.37 -4.86
CA SER A 38 -9.19 27.60 -4.31
C SER A 38 -9.50 28.76 -5.27
N PRO A 39 -10.77 29.19 -5.25
CA PRO A 39 -11.05 30.55 -4.85
C PRO A 39 -12.04 30.61 -3.68
N SER A 40 -11.77 31.55 -2.79
CA SER A 40 -12.61 31.97 -1.67
C SER A 40 -14.08 32.13 -2.09
N GLY A 41 -14.92 31.19 -1.66
CA GLY A 41 -16.38 31.24 -1.79
C GLY A 41 -16.97 30.09 -0.99
N CYS A 42 -17.67 30.43 0.10
CA CYS A 42 -18.41 29.54 0.99
C CYS A 42 -17.95 28.07 0.98
N ARG A 43 -16.99 27.73 1.84
CA ARG A 43 -16.70 26.35 2.23
C ARG A 43 -17.96 25.79 2.90
N ALA A 44 -18.89 25.28 2.10
CA ALA A 44 -19.92 24.40 2.61
C ALA A 44 -19.15 23.33 3.38
N ALA A 45 -19.36 23.30 4.69
CA ALA A 45 -18.81 22.27 5.52
C ALA A 45 -19.38 20.95 4.99
N VAL A 46 -18.66 20.28 4.10
CA VAL A 46 -18.82 18.86 3.88
C VAL A 46 -18.36 18.24 5.19
N GLY A 47 -19.27 18.26 6.19
CA GLY A 47 -19.12 17.46 7.38
C GLY A 47 -18.90 16.02 6.94
N PRO A 48 -18.18 15.20 7.73
CA PRO A 48 -18.04 13.80 7.39
C PRO A 48 -19.43 13.24 7.17
N THR A 49 -19.74 12.84 5.93
CA THR A 49 -20.99 12.16 5.62
C THR A 49 -21.15 11.08 6.67
N THR A 50 -22.21 11.11 7.48
CA THR A 50 -22.37 10.27 8.68
C THR A 50 -22.10 8.78 8.38
N ALA A 51 -22.39 8.35 7.15
CA ALA A 51 -22.02 7.03 6.64
C ALA A 51 -20.50 6.75 6.63
N ALA A 52 -19.66 7.67 6.18
CA ALA A 52 -18.20 7.51 6.20
C ALA A 52 -17.65 7.45 7.64
N ALA A 53 -18.21 8.24 8.55
CA ALA A 53 -17.85 8.17 9.97
C ALA A 53 -18.23 6.83 10.60
N ALA A 54 -19.41 6.29 10.27
CA ALA A 54 -19.86 4.98 10.72
C ALA A 54 -18.97 3.84 10.20
N VAL A 55 -18.66 3.84 8.90
CA VAL A 55 -17.75 2.85 8.29
C VAL A 55 -16.36 2.92 8.91
N ARG A 56 -15.83 4.14 9.15
CA ARG A 56 -14.53 4.31 9.83
C ARG A 56 -14.55 3.72 11.24
N ALA A 57 -15.58 3.99 12.03
CA ALA A 57 -15.68 3.48 13.39
C ALA A 57 -15.75 1.94 13.43
N GLU A 58 -16.53 1.35 12.53
CA GLU A 58 -16.64 -0.10 12.43
C GLU A 58 -15.33 -0.75 11.96
N LEU A 59 -14.67 -0.15 10.95
CA LEU A 59 -13.40 -0.63 10.44
C LEU A 59 -12.30 -0.57 11.51
N LEU A 60 -12.23 0.53 12.27
CA LEU A 60 -11.26 0.67 13.36
C LEU A 60 -11.51 -0.36 14.46
N ARG A 61 -12.77 -0.56 14.87
CA ARG A 61 -13.13 -1.59 15.86
C ARG A 61 -12.72 -2.99 15.40
N TRP A 62 -12.98 -3.33 14.14
CA TRP A 62 -12.56 -4.62 13.58
C TRP A 62 -11.03 -4.73 13.50
N TYR A 63 -10.35 -3.66 13.09
CA TYR A 63 -8.90 -3.62 12.97
C TYR A 63 -8.22 -3.82 14.33
N ASP A 64 -8.71 -3.18 15.40
CA ASP A 64 -8.15 -3.34 16.73
C ASP A 64 -8.23 -4.79 17.23
N ALA A 65 -9.31 -5.52 16.86
CA ALA A 65 -9.50 -6.92 17.21
C ALA A 65 -8.77 -7.92 16.29
N ASN A 66 -8.58 -7.59 15.01
CA ASN A 66 -8.11 -8.54 13.98
C ASN A 66 -6.74 -8.20 13.37
N ARG A 67 -6.08 -7.12 13.81
CA ARG A 67 -4.76 -6.75 13.33
C ARG A 67 -3.75 -7.87 13.59
N ARG A 68 -2.95 -8.19 12.58
CA ARG A 68 -1.84 -9.14 12.70
C ARG A 68 -0.67 -8.49 13.42
N ASP A 69 0.01 -9.24 14.29
CA ASP A 69 1.27 -8.82 14.88
C ASP A 69 2.38 -8.89 13.82
N LEU A 70 2.98 -7.73 13.54
CA LEU A 70 4.04 -7.57 12.57
C LEU A 70 5.16 -6.74 13.21
N PRO A 71 6.45 -7.10 13.01
CA PRO A 71 7.56 -6.45 13.72
C PRO A 71 7.62 -4.94 13.52
N TRP A 72 7.37 -4.46 12.30
CA TRP A 72 7.35 -3.03 11.98
C TRP A 72 6.16 -2.30 12.60
N ARG A 73 5.04 -2.97 12.89
CA ARG A 73 3.90 -2.36 13.61
C ARG A 73 4.22 -2.12 15.08
N ARG A 74 4.99 -3.02 15.71
CA ARG A 74 5.49 -2.85 17.08
C ARG A 74 6.55 -1.76 17.16
N ALA A 75 7.49 -1.75 16.22
CA ALA A 75 8.50 -0.70 16.11
C ALA A 75 7.90 0.68 15.80
N ALA A 76 6.73 0.72 15.17
CA ALA A 76 6.00 1.93 14.86
C ALA A 76 4.91 2.30 15.89
N ASP A 77 4.82 1.59 17.01
CA ASP A 77 3.85 1.91 18.06
C ASP A 77 4.35 3.10 18.89
N PRO A 78 3.62 4.23 18.92
CA PRO A 78 4.00 5.39 19.73
C PRO A 78 4.07 5.08 21.23
N ALA A 79 3.36 4.05 21.71
CA ALA A 79 3.42 3.63 23.11
C ALA A 79 4.75 2.95 23.48
N ALA A 80 5.51 2.46 22.50
CA ALA A 80 6.79 1.76 22.74
C ALA A 80 7.98 2.72 22.99
N GLY A 81 7.78 4.04 22.88
CA GLY A 81 8.85 5.05 22.98
C GLY A 81 8.39 6.32 23.70
N SER A 82 7.99 6.20 24.96
CA SER A 82 7.64 7.36 25.80
C SER A 82 8.89 8.18 26.14
N GLY A 83 9.02 9.38 25.55
CA GLY A 83 9.72 10.50 26.21
C GLY A 83 10.89 11.20 25.48
N SER A 84 11.29 10.83 24.26
CA SER A 84 12.36 11.58 23.56
C SER A 84 12.14 11.69 22.06
N GLY A 85 12.38 12.88 21.47
CA GLY A 85 12.20 13.14 20.03
C GLY A 85 12.96 12.20 19.08
N ARG A 86 13.95 11.44 19.57
CA ARG A 86 14.65 10.39 18.81
C ARG A 86 13.76 9.18 18.48
N GLY A 87 12.66 8.98 19.21
CA GLY A 87 11.72 7.87 18.95
C GLY A 87 10.94 8.04 17.65
N GLU A 88 10.65 9.28 17.25
CA GLU A 88 9.85 9.57 16.05
C GLU A 88 10.61 9.26 14.76
N GLU A 89 11.89 9.64 14.69
CA GLU A 89 12.76 9.34 13.55
C GLU A 89 12.93 7.83 13.35
N GLN A 90 13.14 7.09 14.44
CA GLN A 90 13.28 5.64 14.42
C GLN A 90 11.99 4.97 13.93
N ARG A 91 10.82 5.48 14.35
CA ARG A 91 9.51 5.03 13.89
C ARG A 91 9.31 5.30 12.41
N ALA A 92 9.61 6.51 11.95
CA ALA A 92 9.49 6.88 10.54
C ALA A 92 10.38 5.99 9.66
N TYR A 93 11.63 5.73 10.09
CA TYR A 93 12.53 4.81 9.41
C TYR A 93 12.00 3.38 9.38
N ALA A 94 11.51 2.86 10.52
CA ALA A 94 10.94 1.52 10.61
C ALA A 94 9.75 1.32 9.67
N VAL A 95 8.84 2.29 9.59
CA VAL A 95 7.70 2.28 8.66
C VAL A 95 8.19 2.34 7.23
N TRP A 96 9.05 3.30 6.91
CA TRP A 96 9.57 3.49 5.55
C TRP A 96 10.26 2.25 4.99
N VAL A 97 11.15 1.62 5.77
CA VAL A 97 11.82 0.38 5.37
C VAL A 97 10.80 -0.73 5.10
N SER A 98 9.81 -0.88 5.98
CA SER A 98 8.77 -1.91 5.80
C SER A 98 7.95 -1.69 4.53
N GLU A 99 7.59 -0.44 4.22
CA GLU A 99 6.82 -0.09 3.02
C GLU A 99 7.61 -0.33 1.74
N VAL A 100 8.89 0.06 1.71
CA VAL A 100 9.78 -0.19 0.56
C VAL A 100 9.93 -1.68 0.31
N MET A 101 10.09 -2.48 1.36
CA MET A 101 10.17 -3.94 1.23
C MET A 101 8.86 -4.53 0.70
N LEU A 102 7.69 -3.99 1.08
CA LEU A 102 6.38 -4.55 0.75
C LEU A 102 5.89 -4.23 -0.68
N GLN A 103 6.48 -3.27 -1.40
CA GLN A 103 6.00 -2.86 -2.74
C GLN A 103 5.92 -4.00 -3.77
N GLN A 104 6.76 -5.03 -3.66
CA GLN A 104 6.78 -6.17 -4.59
C GLN A 104 6.95 -7.53 -3.91
N THR A 105 6.69 -7.63 -2.60
CA THR A 105 6.95 -8.87 -1.85
C THR A 105 5.77 -9.29 -0.98
N ARG A 106 5.83 -10.50 -0.43
CA ARG A 106 4.80 -11.05 0.45
C ARG A 106 5.19 -10.86 1.92
N VAL A 107 4.22 -10.50 2.76
CA VAL A 107 4.37 -10.32 4.22
C VAL A 107 5.21 -11.40 4.90
N PRO A 108 4.96 -12.72 4.75
CA PRO A 108 5.72 -13.74 5.47
C PRO A 108 7.21 -13.76 5.12
N VAL A 109 7.58 -13.38 3.90
CA VAL A 109 8.99 -13.30 3.48
C VAL A 109 9.66 -12.10 4.14
N VAL A 110 8.98 -10.94 4.15
CA VAL A 110 9.56 -9.69 4.66
C VAL A 110 9.83 -9.72 6.16
N VAL A 111 9.06 -10.46 6.95
CA VAL A 111 9.23 -10.50 8.43
C VAL A 111 10.67 -10.83 8.83
N ASP A 112 11.26 -11.87 8.22
CA ASP A 112 12.62 -12.30 8.52
C ASP A 112 13.67 -11.31 7.99
N TYR A 113 13.45 -10.81 6.77
CA TYR A 113 14.37 -9.85 6.14
C TYR A 113 14.40 -8.51 6.89
N TYR A 114 13.23 -8.01 7.28
CA TYR A 114 13.08 -6.79 8.07
C TYR A 114 13.85 -6.89 9.39
N SER A 115 13.67 -7.99 10.12
CA SER A 115 14.34 -8.20 11.41
C SER A 115 15.86 -8.20 11.26
N ARG A 116 16.39 -8.84 10.20
CA ARG A 116 17.83 -8.85 9.89
C ARG A 116 18.34 -7.49 9.42
N TRP A 117 17.53 -6.75 8.66
CA TRP A 117 17.85 -5.42 8.17
C TRP A 117 17.99 -4.43 9.32
N MET A 118 16.97 -4.35 10.19
CA MET A 118 16.98 -3.42 11.33
C MET A 118 18.15 -3.67 12.28
N ALA A 119 18.64 -4.91 12.39
CA ALA A 119 19.83 -5.23 13.17
C ALA A 119 21.15 -4.78 12.51
N ARG A 120 21.22 -4.77 11.18
CA ARG A 120 22.44 -4.43 10.41
C ARG A 120 22.52 -2.96 10.03
N CYS A 121 21.36 -2.34 9.82
CA CYS A 121 21.20 -0.99 9.29
C CYS A 121 20.29 -0.19 10.23
N PRO A 122 20.84 0.36 11.33
CA PRO A 122 20.12 1.33 12.15
C PRO A 122 19.91 2.64 11.37
N PRO A 123 18.98 3.52 11.80
CA PRO A 123 18.80 4.82 11.17
C PRO A 123 20.08 5.65 11.27
N TRP A 124 20.22 6.61 10.36
CA TRP A 124 21.42 7.44 10.25
C TRP A 124 21.72 8.29 11.51
N THR A 125 20.71 8.53 12.36
CA THR A 125 20.86 9.25 13.63
C THR A 125 21.34 8.36 14.78
N ALA A 126 21.42 7.04 14.56
CA ALA A 126 22.06 6.13 15.49
C ALA A 126 23.55 6.47 15.55
N SER A 127 24.00 6.91 16.73
CA SER A 127 25.39 7.31 16.97
C SER A 127 26.37 6.26 16.43
N PRO A 128 27.38 6.66 15.63
CA PRO A 128 28.30 5.71 15.02
C PRO A 128 29.01 4.90 16.10
N PRO A 129 29.20 3.58 15.91
CA PRO A 129 29.91 2.77 16.88
C PRO A 129 31.32 3.33 17.09
N PRO A 130 31.86 3.27 18.33
CA PRO A 130 33.19 3.80 18.62
C PRO A 130 34.18 3.14 17.67
N ARG A 131 34.82 3.95 16.82
CA ARG A 131 35.85 3.49 15.90
C ARG A 131 36.95 2.85 16.74
N ARG A 132 37.07 1.52 16.70
CA ARG A 132 38.23 0.82 17.26
C ARG A 132 39.46 1.37 16.55
N ARG A 133 40.20 2.25 17.22
CA ARG A 133 41.51 2.71 16.78
C ARG A 133 42.38 1.45 16.67
N ARG A 134 42.83 1.16 15.45
CA ARG A 134 43.92 0.22 15.22
C ARG A 134 45.23 0.87 15.64
#